data_AF-A0AAV5TSV1-F1
#
_entry.id   AF-A0AAV5TSV1-F1
#
_cell.length_a   1.000
_cell.length_b   1.000
_cell.length_c   1.000
_cell.angle_alpha   90.00
_cell.angle_beta   90.00
_cell.angle_gamma   90.00
#
_symmetry.space_group_name_H-M   'P 1'
#
loop_
_entity.id
_entity.type
_entity.pdbx_description
1 polymer ?
#
loop_
_entity_poly.entity_id
_entity_poly.type
_entity_poly.pdbx_seq_one_letter_code
_entity_poly.pdbx_strand_id
1 'polypeptide(L)'
;FAFCCIWLPESARFYVAHDERDKAKTVLERVARYNNKDLPEGALVADYIEQDEKYPKKRSGILALLEKPLLITTLLIWLVWMMNAFSYYGMTLYTTKLFQSTDTCHGGSEANAHHNRTSLCIPLKQEDYVDIIATSFSEVPGLILTFLLIERLGRKLTMSLQFLFFGIANYLLYFCMSRSVIVWILFVARAFIA
;
A
#
# COMPACT_ATOMS: atom_id res chain seq x y z
N PHE A 1 -17.41 -3.71 -2.62
CA PHE A 1 -17.29 -3.96 -1.17
C PHE A 1 -18.65 -4.31 -0.55
N ALA A 2 -19.62 -3.39 -0.50
CA ALA A 2 -20.94 -3.64 0.13
C ALA A 2 -21.69 -4.89 -0.39
N PHE A 3 -21.67 -5.16 -1.71
CA PHE A 3 -22.33 -6.35 -2.28
C PHE A 3 -21.66 -7.68 -1.90
N CYS A 4 -20.34 -7.68 -1.66
CA CYS A 4 -19.61 -8.89 -1.29
C CYS A 4 -19.79 -9.26 0.20
N CYS A 5 -20.18 -8.29 1.04
CA CYS A 5 -20.37 -8.49 2.48
C CYS A 5 -21.52 -9.46 2.80
N ILE A 6 -22.52 -9.58 1.93
CA ILE A 6 -23.66 -10.51 2.11
C ILE A 6 -23.19 -11.98 2.05
N TRP A 7 -22.11 -12.24 1.31
CA TRP A 7 -21.61 -13.59 1.05
C TRP A 7 -20.40 -13.95 1.92
N LEU A 8 -19.77 -12.96 2.56
CA LEU A 8 -18.59 -13.16 3.36
C LEU A 8 -19.02 -13.60 4.78
N PRO A 9 -18.70 -14.83 5.21
CA PRO A 9 -18.99 -15.23 6.57
C PRO A 9 -18.18 -14.37 7.55
N GLU A 10 -18.79 -14.08 8.70
CA GLU A 10 -18.12 -13.37 9.79
C GLU A 10 -16.90 -14.16 10.28
N SER A 11 -15.86 -13.45 10.75
CA SER A 11 -14.59 -14.10 11.09
C SER A 11 -14.70 -14.99 12.34
N ALA A 12 -14.02 -16.14 12.35
CA ALA A 12 -13.96 -17.00 13.54
C ALA A 12 -13.45 -16.22 14.77
N ARG A 13 -12.51 -15.29 14.58
CA ARG A 13 -11.98 -14.41 15.63
C ARG A 13 -13.07 -13.53 16.26
N PHE A 14 -13.98 -12.97 15.47
CA PHE A 14 -15.09 -12.17 15.97
C PHE A 14 -16.01 -12.99 16.89
N TYR A 15 -16.38 -14.21 16.47
CA TYR A 15 -17.24 -15.09 17.27
C TYR A 15 -16.61 -15.49 18.59
N VAL A 16 -15.31 -15.83 18.61
CA VAL A 16 -14.62 -16.13 19.87
C VAL A 16 -14.55 -14.91 20.78
N ALA A 17 -14.43 -13.69 20.24
CA ALA A 17 -14.43 -12.46 21.03
C ALA A 17 -15.81 -12.14 21.66
N HIS A 18 -16.90 -12.66 21.07
CA HIS A 18 -18.27 -12.55 21.58
C HIS A 18 -18.71 -13.78 22.41
N ASP A 19 -17.76 -14.66 22.74
CA ASP A 19 -18.01 -15.94 23.45
C ASP A 19 -18.94 -16.92 22.71
N GLU A 20 -19.17 -16.71 21.41
CA GLU A 20 -19.97 -17.58 20.54
C GLU A 20 -19.08 -18.68 19.92
N ARG A 21 -18.50 -19.54 20.76
CA ARG A 21 -17.49 -20.54 20.34
C ARG A 21 -18.00 -21.57 19.32
N ASP A 22 -19.28 -21.94 19.40
CA ASP A 22 -19.88 -22.92 18.48
C ASP A 22 -19.90 -22.39 17.04
N LYS A 23 -20.27 -21.11 16.86
CA LYS A 23 -20.25 -20.45 15.55
C LYS A 23 -18.83 -20.30 15.02
N ALA A 24 -17.87 -19.96 15.90
CA ALA A 24 -16.46 -19.90 15.54
C ALA A 24 -15.95 -21.26 15.01
N LYS A 25 -16.31 -22.35 15.69
CA LYS A 25 -15.95 -23.71 15.29
C LYS A 25 -16.55 -24.07 13.93
N THR A 26 -17.81 -23.73 13.70
CA THR A 26 -18.48 -23.97 12.40
C THR A 26 -17.76 -23.24 11.25
N VAL A 27 -17.29 -22.01 11.48
CA VAL A 27 -16.49 -21.27 10.49
C VAL A 27 -15.15 -21.96 10.23
N LEU A 28 -14.45 -22.41 11.28
CA LEU A 28 -13.18 -23.13 11.13
C LEU A 28 -13.35 -24.47 10.39
N GLU A 29 -14.40 -25.23 10.67
CA GLU A 29 -14.78 -26.46 9.96
C GLU A 29 -15.11 -26.21 8.49
N ARG A 30 -15.77 -25.09 8.20
CA ARG A 30 -16.00 -24.70 6.81
C ARG A 30 -14.69 -24.40 6.09
N VAL A 31 -13.77 -23.65 6.71
CA VAL A 31 -12.44 -23.32 6.14
C VAL A 31 -11.57 -24.57 5.98
N ALA A 32 -11.56 -25.47 6.96
CA ALA A 32 -10.82 -26.73 6.94
C ALA A 32 -11.28 -27.62 5.77
N ARG A 33 -12.60 -27.76 5.59
CA ARG A 33 -13.20 -28.45 4.44
C ARG A 33 -12.80 -27.85 3.10
N TYR A 34 -12.82 -26.52 2.96
CA TYR A 34 -12.37 -25.86 1.72
C TYR A 34 -10.87 -26.07 1.44
N ASN A 35 -10.06 -26.20 2.48
CA ASN A 35 -8.62 -26.41 2.36
C ASN A 35 -8.22 -27.90 2.29
N ASN A 36 -9.19 -28.83 2.26
CA ASN A 36 -8.94 -30.28 2.35
C ASN A 36 -8.02 -30.65 3.52
N LYS A 37 -8.24 -30.02 4.69
CA LYS A 37 -7.52 -30.32 5.93
C LYS A 37 -8.52 -30.61 7.04
N ASP A 38 -8.11 -31.45 7.99
CA ASP A 38 -8.88 -31.67 9.21
C ASP A 38 -8.55 -30.59 10.25
N LEU A 39 -9.47 -30.35 11.18
CA LEU A 39 -9.15 -29.49 12.31
C LEU A 39 -8.16 -30.20 13.24
N PRO A 40 -7.23 -29.44 13.85
CA PRO A 40 -6.42 -29.96 14.94
C PRO A 40 -7.32 -30.41 16.10
N GLU A 41 -6.93 -31.50 16.75
CA GLU A 41 -7.60 -32.00 17.95
C GLU A 41 -7.45 -31.00 19.11
N GLY A 42 -8.54 -30.72 19.82
CA GLY A 42 -8.52 -29.83 20.98
C GLY A 42 -9.77 -28.97 21.12
N ALA A 43 -9.80 -28.18 22.19
CA ALA A 43 -10.81 -27.15 22.40
C ALA A 43 -10.35 -25.84 21.76
N LEU A 44 -11.28 -25.07 21.22
CA LEU A 44 -10.99 -23.72 20.73
C LEU A 44 -10.69 -22.82 21.93
N VAL A 45 -9.40 -22.54 22.12
CA VAL A 45 -8.88 -21.60 23.11
C VAL A 45 -8.54 -20.30 22.41
N ALA A 46 -8.95 -19.20 23.02
CA ALA A 46 -8.51 -17.88 22.60
C ALA A 46 -7.15 -17.58 23.24
N ASP A 47 -6.11 -17.39 22.43
CA ASP A 47 -4.78 -16.98 22.93
C ASP A 47 -4.83 -15.69 23.78
N TYR A 48 -5.82 -14.83 23.55
CA TYR A 48 -6.04 -13.59 24.32
C TYR A 48 -6.70 -13.79 25.68
N ILE A 49 -7.15 -15.00 26.02
CA ILE A 49 -7.70 -15.34 27.33
C ILE A 49 -6.61 -15.91 28.25
N GLU A 50 -5.57 -16.55 27.71
CA GLU A 50 -4.54 -17.25 28.52
C GLU A 50 -3.21 -16.51 28.66
N GLN A 51 -2.90 -15.50 27.84
CA GLN A 51 -1.63 -14.78 27.96
C GLN A 51 -1.52 -13.81 29.15
N ASP A 52 -2.55 -13.67 30.00
CA ASP A 52 -2.61 -12.57 30.95
C ASP A 52 -3.15 -12.89 32.35
N GLU A 53 -2.47 -13.78 33.08
CA GLU A 53 -2.38 -13.60 34.55
C GLU A 53 -1.49 -12.41 34.92
N LYS A 54 -0.64 -11.93 34.00
CA LYS A 54 0.34 -10.86 34.28
C LYS A 54 -0.16 -9.44 33.95
N TYR A 55 -1.06 -9.27 32.98
CA TYR A 55 -1.62 -7.96 32.65
C TYR A 55 -3.16 -8.00 32.77
N PRO A 56 -3.75 -7.41 33.84
CA PRO A 56 -5.20 -7.45 34.02
C PRO A 56 -5.91 -6.75 32.86
N LYS A 57 -7.10 -7.24 32.49
CA LYS A 57 -8.03 -6.64 31.51
C LYS A 57 -8.25 -5.15 31.78
N LYS A 58 -7.35 -4.28 31.31
CA LYS A 58 -7.56 -2.85 31.28
C LYS A 58 -8.52 -2.56 30.13
N ARG A 59 -9.60 -1.83 30.43
CA ARG A 59 -10.44 -1.21 29.41
C ARG A 59 -9.53 -0.48 28.40
N SER A 60 -9.56 -0.96 27.16
CA SER A 60 -8.71 -0.48 26.08
C SER A 60 -9.12 0.95 25.69
N GLY A 61 -8.25 1.90 25.99
CA GLY A 61 -8.28 3.25 25.42
C GLY A 61 -7.21 3.38 24.33
N ILE A 62 -7.31 4.40 23.49
CA ILE A 62 -6.31 4.69 22.43
C ILE A 62 -4.89 4.80 23.02
N LEU A 63 -4.77 5.29 24.25
CA LEU A 63 -3.52 5.41 24.99
C LEU A 63 -2.89 4.06 25.39
N ALA A 64 -3.66 2.97 25.44
CA ALA A 64 -3.13 1.63 25.71
C ALA A 64 -2.21 1.13 24.58
N LEU A 65 -2.37 1.66 23.36
CA LEU A 65 -1.50 1.36 22.21
C LEU A 65 -0.06 1.87 22.37
N LEU A 66 0.16 2.78 23.33
CA LEU A 66 1.48 3.36 23.67
C LEU A 66 2.14 2.63 24.85
N GLU A 67 1.56 1.56 25.39
CA GLU A 67 2.20 0.75 26.42
C GLU A 67 3.37 -0.07 25.84
N LYS A 68 4.39 -0.37 26.66
CA LYS A 68 5.67 -0.98 26.24
C LYS A 68 5.59 -2.18 25.29
N PRO A 69 4.65 -3.15 25.43
CA PRO A 69 4.60 -4.28 24.48
C PRO A 69 4.12 -3.87 23.08
N LEU A 70 3.37 -2.78 22.96
CA LEU A 70 2.75 -2.33 21.70
C LEU A 70 3.40 -1.09 21.11
N LEU A 71 4.08 -0.27 21.92
CA LEU A 71 4.63 1.03 21.53
C LEU A 71 5.50 0.96 20.26
N ILE A 72 6.44 0.03 20.20
CA ILE A 72 7.34 -0.11 19.04
C ILE A 72 6.55 -0.50 17.81
N THR A 73 5.64 -1.46 17.92
CA THR A 73 4.80 -1.92 16.81
C THR A 73 3.89 -0.80 16.30
N THR A 74 3.25 -0.05 17.20
CA THR A 74 2.39 1.08 16.87
C THR A 74 3.19 2.18 16.15
N LEU A 75 4.34 2.58 16.69
CA LEU A 75 5.19 3.61 16.09
C LEU A 75 5.72 3.19 14.72
N LEU A 76 6.14 1.92 14.56
CA LEU A 76 6.59 1.41 13.26
C LEU A 76 5.46 1.41 12.24
N ILE A 77 4.25 0.95 12.60
CA ILE A 77 3.11 0.95 11.68
C ILE A 77 2.74 2.38 11.27
N TRP A 78 2.75 3.34 12.20
CA TRP A 78 2.49 4.74 11.88
C TRP A 78 3.53 5.34 10.95
N LEU A 79 4.82 5.07 11.20
CA LEU A 79 5.90 5.53 10.34
C LEU A 79 5.77 4.93 8.93
N VAL A 80 5.49 3.64 8.83
CA VAL A 80 5.27 2.93 7.57
C VAL A 80 4.09 3.56 6.81
N TRP A 81 2.99 3.81 7.49
CA TRP A 81 1.80 4.39 6.88
C TRP A 81 2.07 5.81 6.37
N MET A 82 2.75 6.65 7.17
CA MET A 82 3.14 8.00 6.80
C MET A 82 4.07 8.01 5.58
N MET A 83 5.09 7.15 5.56
CA MET A 83 6.02 7.03 4.43
C MET A 83 5.29 6.59 3.17
N ASN A 84 4.42 5.58 3.27
CA ASN A 84 3.65 5.09 2.13
C ASN A 84 2.69 6.15 1.57
N ALA A 85 1.96 6.85 2.45
CA ALA A 85 1.06 7.92 2.04
C ALA A 85 1.83 9.07 1.38
N PHE A 86 2.96 9.48 1.96
CA PHE A 86 3.81 10.53 1.40
C PHE A 86 4.35 10.14 0.03
N SER A 87 4.89 8.93 -0.13
CA SER A 87 5.41 8.44 -1.40
C SER A 87 4.34 8.37 -2.48
N TYR A 88 3.17 7.80 -2.18
CA TYR A 88 2.08 7.61 -3.14
C TYR A 88 1.48 8.95 -3.64
N TYR A 89 1.05 9.80 -2.71
CA TYR A 89 0.48 11.09 -3.07
C TYR A 89 1.53 12.06 -3.57
N GLY A 90 2.75 12.02 -3.01
CA GLY A 90 3.88 12.80 -3.46
C GLY A 90 4.23 12.52 -4.91
N MET A 91 4.36 11.25 -5.31
CA MET A 91 4.61 10.88 -6.70
C MET A 91 3.47 11.30 -7.63
N THR A 92 2.22 11.09 -7.22
CA THR A 92 1.05 11.44 -8.04
C THR A 92 1.00 12.93 -8.32
N LEU A 93 1.20 13.78 -7.30
CA LEU A 93 1.25 15.22 -7.46
C LEU A 93 2.50 15.67 -8.22
N TYR A 94 3.66 15.08 -7.92
CA TYR A 94 4.91 15.40 -8.59
C TYR A 94 4.86 15.13 -10.09
N THR A 95 4.27 14.02 -10.51
CA THR A 95 4.10 13.66 -11.93
C THR A 95 3.33 14.73 -12.69
N THR A 96 2.24 15.26 -12.11
CA THR A 96 1.47 16.33 -12.75
C THR A 96 2.28 17.61 -12.92
N LYS A 97 3.11 17.96 -11.92
CA LYS A 97 3.98 19.13 -11.98
C LYS A 97 5.14 18.95 -12.96
N LEU A 98 5.67 17.74 -13.06
CA LEU A 98 6.75 17.41 -13.98
C LEU A 98 6.29 17.59 -15.44
N PHE A 99 5.10 17.10 -15.80
CA PHE A 99 4.55 17.29 -17.16
C PHE A 99 4.03 18.70 -17.44
N GLN A 100 3.74 19.50 -16.41
CA GLN A 100 3.46 20.94 -16.56
C GLN A 100 4.71 21.79 -16.78
N SER A 101 5.91 21.24 -16.59
CA SER A 101 7.15 22.01 -16.69
C SER A 101 7.38 22.54 -18.11
N THR A 102 7.92 23.76 -18.20
CA THR A 102 8.29 24.41 -19.46
C THR A 102 9.65 23.98 -19.97
N ASP A 103 10.34 23.12 -19.24
CA ASP A 103 11.71 22.74 -19.54
C ASP A 103 11.71 21.72 -20.68
N THR A 104 12.54 21.97 -21.69
CA THR A 104 12.80 21.02 -22.79
C THR A 104 13.33 19.68 -22.28
N CYS A 105 13.95 19.72 -21.10
CA CYS A 105 14.57 18.63 -20.37
C CYS A 105 13.65 17.60 -19.73
N HIS A 106 12.32 17.75 -19.81
CA HIS A 106 11.36 16.77 -19.30
C HIS A 106 10.17 16.53 -20.23
N GLY A 107 10.36 16.80 -21.53
CA GLY A 107 9.30 16.66 -22.53
C GLY A 107 8.34 17.85 -22.61
N GLY A 108 8.72 19.00 -22.04
CA GLY A 108 8.06 20.27 -22.30
C GLY A 108 8.18 20.60 -23.79
N SER A 109 7.04 20.68 -24.47
CA SER A 109 6.98 21.04 -25.89
C SER A 109 7.51 22.47 -26.09
N GLU A 110 8.39 22.69 -27.08
CA GLU A 110 8.94 24.02 -27.46
C GLU A 110 7.85 25.09 -27.66
N ALA A 111 6.60 24.70 -27.93
CA ALA A 111 5.44 25.58 -28.00
C ALA A 111 5.12 26.32 -26.67
N ASN A 112 5.58 25.81 -25.52
CA ASN A 112 5.39 26.48 -24.22
C ASN A 112 6.43 27.58 -23.96
N ALA A 113 7.55 27.61 -24.69
CA ALA A 113 8.54 28.70 -24.59
C ALA A 113 8.05 29.99 -25.27
N HIS A 114 7.07 29.88 -26.19
CA HIS A 114 6.52 30.98 -26.97
C HIS A 114 5.12 31.46 -26.54
N HIS A 115 4.50 30.83 -25.54
CA HIS A 115 3.24 31.33 -25.00
C HIS A 115 3.54 32.59 -24.18
N ASN A 116 2.98 33.74 -24.60
CA ASN A 116 3.11 35.04 -23.92
C ASN A 116 3.09 34.88 -22.39
N ARG A 117 4.02 35.56 -21.72
CA ARG A 117 4.29 35.57 -20.25
C ARG A 117 3.12 36.12 -19.39
N THR A 118 1.88 35.84 -19.75
CA THR A 118 0.67 36.38 -19.14
C THR A 118 -0.27 35.32 -18.57
N SER A 119 -0.02 34.01 -18.77
CA SER A 119 -0.80 32.94 -18.13
C SER A 119 0.01 32.24 -17.03
N LEU A 120 -0.38 32.47 -15.77
CA LEU A 120 0.19 31.83 -14.57
C LEU A 120 -0.07 30.30 -14.52
N CYS A 121 -1.00 29.80 -15.32
CA CYS A 121 -1.43 28.40 -15.34
C CYS A 121 -1.18 27.77 -16.72
N ILE A 122 -0.38 26.70 -16.76
CA ILE A 122 -0.13 25.89 -17.96
C ILE A 122 -1.06 24.66 -17.90
N PRO A 123 -1.98 24.49 -18.87
CA PRO A 123 -2.87 23.34 -18.91
C PRO A 123 -2.11 22.06 -19.34
N LEU A 124 -2.53 20.90 -18.81
CA LEU A 124 -2.08 19.59 -19.31
C LEU A 124 -2.68 19.32 -20.70
N LYS A 125 -1.88 18.75 -21.59
CA LYS A 125 -2.32 18.32 -22.91
C LYS A 125 -2.76 16.86 -22.90
N GLN A 126 -3.46 16.44 -23.94
CA GLN A 126 -3.92 15.05 -24.11
C GLN A 126 -2.76 14.04 -24.03
N GLU A 127 -1.61 14.37 -24.60
CA GLU A 127 -0.39 13.55 -24.52
C GLU A 127 0.09 13.31 -23.07
N ASP A 128 0.02 14.33 -22.22
CA ASP A 128 0.41 14.23 -20.81
C ASP A 128 -0.58 13.33 -20.04
N TYR A 129 -1.88 13.44 -20.34
CA TYR A 129 -2.89 12.56 -19.73
C TYR A 129 -2.69 11.10 -20.13
N VAL A 130 -2.34 10.82 -21.40
CA VAL A 130 -2.05 9.46 -21.85
C VAL A 130 -0.84 8.91 -21.12
N ASP A 131 0.24 9.69 -20.96
CA ASP A 131 1.43 9.27 -20.22
C ASP A 131 1.14 9.04 -18.72
N ILE A 132 0.32 9.89 -18.10
CA ILE A 132 -0.13 9.70 -16.70
C ILE A 132 -0.92 8.40 -16.57
N ILE A 133 -1.88 8.14 -17.46
CA ILE A 133 -2.69 6.91 -17.42
C ILE A 133 -1.80 5.68 -17.65
N ALA A 134 -0.90 5.74 -18.63
CA ALA A 134 0.02 4.65 -18.95
C ALA A 134 0.95 4.31 -17.78
N THR A 135 1.47 5.33 -17.07
CA THR A 135 2.30 5.12 -15.88
C THR A 135 1.49 4.62 -14.69
N SER A 136 0.27 5.12 -14.46
CA SER A 136 -0.62 4.63 -13.39
C SER A 136 -1.07 3.19 -13.60
N PHE A 137 -1.18 2.73 -14.85
CA PHE A 137 -1.50 1.33 -15.13
C PHE A 137 -0.48 0.34 -14.55
N SER A 138 0.78 0.76 -14.33
CA SER A 138 1.83 -0.11 -13.78
C SER A 138 1.62 -0.52 -12.33
N GLU A 139 0.74 0.19 -11.59
CA GLU A 139 0.41 -0.14 -10.20
C GLU A 139 -0.24 -1.52 -10.08
N VAL A 140 -1.10 -1.89 -11.04
CA VAL A 140 -1.80 -3.19 -11.04
C VAL A 140 -0.82 -4.37 -11.19
N PRO A 141 0.02 -4.45 -12.23
CA PRO A 141 1.02 -5.51 -12.33
C PRO A 141 2.08 -5.41 -11.23
N GLY A 142 2.40 -4.20 -10.76
CA GLY A 142 3.28 -3.97 -9.62
C GLY A 142 2.77 -4.67 -8.36
N LEU A 143 1.50 -4.48 -8.00
CA LEU A 143 0.88 -5.14 -6.85
C LEU A 143 0.87 -6.67 -6.96
N ILE A 144 0.63 -7.21 -8.15
CA ILE A 144 0.69 -8.66 -8.38
C ILE A 144 2.12 -9.16 -8.16
N LEU A 145 3.12 -8.46 -8.68
CA LEU A 145 4.52 -8.78 -8.47
C LEU A 145 4.89 -8.71 -6.99
N THR A 146 4.48 -7.65 -6.28
CA THR A 146 4.66 -7.49 -4.83
C THR A 146 4.08 -8.68 -4.06
N PHE A 147 2.85 -9.08 -4.38
CA PHE A 147 2.20 -10.24 -3.75
C PHE A 147 3.02 -11.52 -3.92
N LEU A 148 3.50 -11.79 -5.14
CA LEU A 148 4.34 -12.97 -5.41
C LEU A 148 5.71 -12.91 -4.71
N LEU A 149 6.30 -11.72 -4.59
CA LEU A 149 7.58 -11.51 -3.91
C LEU A 149 7.46 -11.66 -2.40
N ILE A 150 6.35 -11.23 -1.79
CA ILE A 150 6.11 -11.37 -0.34
C ILE A 150 6.16 -12.84 0.09
N GLU A 151 5.57 -13.73 -0.71
CA GLU A 151 5.57 -15.18 -0.45
C GLU A 151 6.98 -15.80 -0.56
N ARG A 152 7.89 -15.22 -1.35
CA ARG A 152 9.25 -15.76 -1.56
C ARG A 152 10.32 -15.13 -0.68
N LEU A 153 10.35 -13.80 -0.60
CA LEU A 153 11.40 -13.02 0.06
C LEU A 153 11.00 -12.57 1.47
N GLY A 154 9.71 -12.71 1.82
CA GLY A 154 9.16 -12.24 3.07
C GLY A 154 8.81 -10.75 3.06
N ARG A 155 7.94 -10.36 3.99
CA ARG A 155 7.32 -9.03 4.06
C ARG A 155 8.33 -7.88 4.23
N LYS A 156 9.27 -8.01 5.19
CA LYS A 156 10.20 -6.92 5.53
C LYS A 156 11.21 -6.63 4.42
N LEU A 157 11.74 -7.68 3.79
CA LEU A 157 12.74 -7.55 2.74
C LEU A 157 12.11 -6.95 1.47
N THR A 158 10.94 -7.44 1.07
CA THR A 158 10.19 -6.95 -0.09
C THR A 158 9.94 -5.43 0.03
N MET A 159 9.42 -5.01 1.18
CA MET A 159 9.17 -3.59 1.46
C MET A 159 10.43 -2.73 1.41
N SER A 160 11.54 -3.18 2.01
CA SER A 160 12.82 -2.46 1.97
C SER A 160 13.34 -2.29 0.54
N LEU A 161 13.28 -3.35 -0.27
CA LEU A 161 13.71 -3.32 -1.66
C LEU A 161 12.86 -2.36 -2.49
N GLN A 162 11.54 -2.36 -2.30
CA GLN A 162 10.62 -1.48 -3.01
C GLN A 162 10.88 -0.01 -2.71
N PHE A 163 11.03 0.36 -1.44
CA PHE A 163 11.41 1.74 -1.07
C PHE A 163 12.75 2.15 -1.65
N LEU A 164 13.72 1.23 -1.72
CA LEU A 164 15.02 1.49 -2.34
C LEU A 164 14.88 1.74 -3.85
N PHE A 165 14.19 0.87 -4.58
CA PHE A 165 13.96 1.03 -6.02
C PHE A 165 13.15 2.30 -6.33
N PHE A 166 12.11 2.56 -5.55
CA PHE A 166 11.33 3.79 -5.63
C PHE A 166 12.21 5.02 -5.42
N GLY A 167 13.04 5.03 -4.38
CA GLY A 167 13.97 6.14 -4.09
C GLY A 167 14.97 6.38 -5.22
N ILE A 168 15.58 5.31 -5.76
CA ILE A 168 16.51 5.40 -6.90
C ILE A 168 15.79 5.95 -8.13
N ALA A 169 14.60 5.45 -8.47
CA ALA A 169 13.84 5.93 -9.62
C ALA A 169 13.47 7.41 -9.49
N ASN A 170 13.03 7.86 -8.31
CA ASN A 170 12.76 9.28 -8.05
C ASN A 170 14.02 10.14 -8.13
N TYR A 171 15.15 9.64 -7.64
CA TYR A 171 16.42 10.36 -7.76
C TYR A 171 16.84 10.54 -9.22
N LEU A 172 16.62 9.53 -10.08
CA LEU A 172 16.92 9.63 -11.50
C LEU A 172 16.06 10.68 -12.23
N LEU A 173 14.83 10.93 -11.77
CA LEU A 173 13.94 11.97 -12.34
C LEU A 173 14.48 13.39 -12.15
N TYR A 174 15.44 13.59 -11.24
CA TYR A 174 16.08 14.90 -11.05
C TYR A 174 16.99 15.29 -12.22
N PHE A 175 17.52 14.32 -12.97
CA PHE A 175 18.38 14.60 -14.11
C PHE A 175 17.56 14.95 -15.36
N CYS A 176 18.03 15.91 -16.15
CA CYS A 176 17.47 16.23 -17.46
C CYS A 176 17.58 15.02 -18.40
N MET A 177 16.44 14.49 -18.83
CA MET A 177 16.35 13.29 -19.68
C MET A 177 15.24 13.44 -20.71
N SER A 178 15.24 12.64 -21.77
CA SER A 178 14.15 12.69 -22.74
C SER A 178 12.81 12.26 -22.13
N ARG A 179 11.70 12.78 -22.68
CA ARG A 179 10.32 12.47 -22.24
C ARG A 179 10.08 10.97 -22.09
N SER A 180 10.49 10.19 -23.10
CA SER A 180 10.30 8.74 -23.08
C SER A 180 11.01 8.08 -21.90
N VAL A 181 12.23 8.50 -21.57
CA VAL A 181 12.98 7.95 -20.43
C VAL A 181 12.29 8.29 -19.11
N ILE A 182 11.77 9.51 -18.96
CA ILE A 182 11.02 9.93 -17.77
C ILE A 182 9.75 9.11 -17.60
N VAL A 183 8.98 8.92 -18.68
CA VAL A 183 7.77 8.08 -18.64
C VAL A 183 8.11 6.65 -18.22
N TRP A 184 9.21 6.08 -18.72
CA TRP A 184 9.67 4.76 -18.28
C TRP A 184 10.11 4.72 -16.81
N ILE A 185 10.84 5.73 -16.34
CA ILE A 185 11.26 5.82 -14.93
C ILE A 185 10.03 5.96 -14.03
N LEU A 186 9.06 6.79 -14.41
CA LEU A 186 7.79 6.94 -13.70
C LEU A 186 6.98 5.64 -13.69
N PHE A 187 6.93 4.92 -14.81
CA PHE A 187 6.28 3.61 -14.89
C PHE A 187 6.86 2.64 -13.87
N VAL A 188 8.20 2.54 -13.80
CA VAL A 188 8.91 1.70 -12.83
C VAL A 188 8.67 2.19 -11.40
N ALA A 189 8.75 3.49 -11.16
CA ALA A 189 8.56 4.04 -9.83
C ALA A 189 7.14 3.78 -9.29
N ARG A 190 6.10 3.93 -10.12
CA ARG A 190 4.72 3.59 -9.75
C ARG A 190 4.50 2.10 -9.55
N ALA A 191 5.23 1.24 -10.27
CA ALA A 191 5.12 -0.21 -10.08
C ALA A 191 5.66 -0.67 -8.71
N PHE A 192 6.66 0.03 -8.16
CA PHE A 192 7.31 -0.31 -6.88
C PHE A 192 6.93 0.60 -5.71
N ILE A 193 5.83 1.35 -5.83
CA ILE A 193 5.37 2.26 -4.77
C ILE A 193 4.69 1.55 -3.60
N ALA A 194 4.38 0.26 -3.74
CA ALA A 194 3.50 -0.53 -2.87
C ALA A 194 4.16 -1.78 -2.29
#